data_AF-A0A0C4E7K8-F1
#
_entry.id   AF-A0A0C4E7K8-F1
#
_cell.length_a   1.000
_cell.length_b   1.000
_cell.length_c   1.000
_cell.angle_alpha   90.00
_cell.angle_beta   90.00
_cell.angle_gamma   90.00
#
_symmetry.space_group_name_H-M   'P 1'
#
loop_
_entity.id
_entity.type
_entity.pdbx_description
1 polymer ?
#
loop_
_entity_poly.entity_id
_entity_poly.type
_entity_poly.pdbx_seq_one_letter_code
_entity_poly.pdbx_strand_id
1 'polypeptide(L)'
;MGGGGVGGPRVENEEALRQRILAAWLLDQPLKLHASTRDLIIHGSTRWTQLADQNEAMSGLASWWDLQDDLEAELRYRRECILDAIASVQRHFISLYSSRAQVCQLGYDSSPACDSYQLGQMLKFFSSKKLLFLVDFSSTSFETVPDFGTTDINHIISLLSQAPSYQIDRHHTNCGMRTKILPILEYIKSLISSNVISISRREWKNDRARVSWMRSGDNGKQEKRQFRFSRSTANDDRLRYEGAMAIDRIARDCFTATSWDWAPKD
;
A
#
# COMPACT_ATOMS: atom_id res chain seq x y z
N MET A 1 -9.83 23.31 -12.33
CA MET A 1 -9.60 22.47 -13.53
C MET A 1 -9.25 21.06 -13.06
N GLY A 2 -10.14 20.11 -13.36
CA GLY A 2 -10.06 18.64 -13.21
C GLY A 2 -8.96 18.03 -12.33
N GLY A 3 -9.19 17.97 -11.02
CA GLY A 3 -8.48 17.06 -10.11
C GLY A 3 -8.97 15.62 -10.29
N GLY A 4 -8.69 15.02 -11.44
CA GLY A 4 -8.85 13.58 -11.62
C GLY A 4 -7.63 12.90 -11.00
N GLY A 5 -7.83 12.17 -9.90
CA GLY A 5 -6.81 11.30 -9.33
C GLY A 5 -6.21 10.42 -10.44
N VAL A 6 -4.88 10.39 -10.52
CA VAL A 6 -4.19 9.66 -11.59
C VAL A 6 -4.52 8.17 -11.45
N GLY A 7 -5.31 7.66 -12.41
CA GLY A 7 -5.62 6.23 -12.53
C GLY A 7 -6.73 5.71 -11.63
N GLY A 8 -7.51 6.57 -10.94
CA GLY A 8 -8.64 6.11 -10.13
C GLY A 8 -9.87 5.71 -10.94
N PRO A 9 -10.73 4.80 -10.43
CA PRO A 9 -12.00 4.48 -11.08
C PRO A 9 -12.85 5.75 -11.19
N ARG A 10 -13.60 5.88 -12.29
CA ARG A 10 -14.63 6.93 -12.39
C ARG A 10 -15.65 6.73 -11.27
N VAL A 11 -16.22 7.82 -10.74
CA VAL A 11 -17.24 7.79 -9.66
C VAL A 11 -18.39 6.83 -9.99
N GLU A 12 -18.79 6.76 -11.26
CA GLU A 12 -19.82 5.84 -11.77
C GLU A 12 -19.46 4.34 -11.56
N ASN A 13 -18.17 4.01 -11.62
CA ASN A 13 -17.70 2.64 -11.38
C ASN A 13 -17.72 2.30 -9.87
N GLU A 14 -17.45 3.28 -9.01
CA GLU A 14 -17.50 3.13 -7.56
C GLU A 14 -18.94 2.91 -7.09
N GLU A 15 -19.90 3.66 -7.64
CA GLU A 15 -21.34 3.48 -7.40
C GLU A 15 -21.77 2.03 -7.68
N ALA A 16 -21.52 1.56 -8.89
CA ALA A 16 -21.88 0.22 -9.31
C ALA A 16 -21.19 -0.85 -8.44
N LEU A 17 -19.96 -0.59 -7.98
CA LEU A 17 -19.22 -1.49 -7.10
C LEU A 17 -19.83 -1.56 -5.69
N ARG A 18 -20.18 -0.41 -5.09
CA ARG A 18 -20.85 -0.35 -3.78
C ARG A 18 -22.22 -1.01 -3.83
N GLN A 19 -23.03 -0.74 -4.86
CA GLN A 19 -24.31 -1.40 -5.05
C GLN A 19 -24.16 -2.93 -5.15
N ARG A 20 -23.11 -3.40 -5.84
CA ARG A 20 -22.79 -4.84 -5.94
C ARG A 20 -22.42 -5.45 -4.60
N ILE A 21 -21.64 -4.75 -3.77
CA ILE A 21 -21.30 -5.17 -2.41
C ILE A 21 -22.58 -5.26 -1.57
N LEU A 22 -23.42 -4.23 -1.59
CA LEU A 22 -24.66 -4.19 -0.83
C LEU A 22 -25.62 -5.30 -1.24
N ALA A 23 -25.85 -5.49 -2.55
CA ALA A 23 -26.69 -6.57 -3.06
C ALA A 23 -26.11 -7.95 -2.69
N ALA A 24 -24.80 -8.14 -2.80
CA ALA A 24 -24.15 -9.38 -2.40
C ALA A 24 -24.26 -9.65 -0.89
N TRP A 25 -24.25 -8.60 -0.08
CA TRP A 25 -24.45 -8.70 1.36
C TRP A 25 -25.88 -9.10 1.73
N LEU A 26 -26.88 -8.41 1.16
CA LEU A 26 -28.30 -8.63 1.45
C LEU A 26 -28.81 -9.97 0.92
N LEU A 27 -28.32 -10.41 -0.25
CA LEU A 27 -28.73 -11.66 -0.91
C LEU A 27 -27.83 -12.85 -0.54
N ASP A 28 -26.92 -12.68 0.43
CA ASP A 28 -25.99 -13.71 0.92
C ASP A 28 -25.18 -14.39 -0.21
N GLN A 29 -24.54 -13.59 -1.07
CA GLN A 29 -23.73 -14.05 -2.21
C GLN A 29 -22.22 -13.96 -1.88
N PRO A 30 -21.62 -14.98 -1.23
CA PRO A 30 -20.28 -14.88 -0.63
C PRO A 30 -19.18 -14.59 -1.65
N LEU A 31 -19.20 -15.24 -2.82
CA LEU A 31 -18.17 -15.05 -3.85
C LEU A 31 -18.22 -13.65 -4.46
N LYS A 32 -19.41 -13.09 -4.67
CA LYS A 32 -19.58 -11.73 -5.19
C LYS A 32 -19.16 -10.70 -4.15
N LEU A 33 -19.49 -10.92 -2.87
CA LEU A 33 -19.04 -10.05 -1.79
C LEU A 33 -17.50 -10.04 -1.72
N HIS A 34 -16.89 -11.22 -1.73
CA HIS A 34 -15.44 -11.36 -1.69
C HIS A 34 -14.73 -10.62 -2.84
N ALA A 35 -15.18 -10.84 -4.09
CA ALA A 35 -14.63 -10.17 -5.26
C ALA A 35 -14.86 -8.64 -5.22
N SER A 36 -16.07 -8.20 -4.90
CA SER A 36 -16.40 -6.76 -4.94
C SER A 36 -15.70 -5.97 -3.83
N THR A 37 -15.56 -6.56 -2.64
CA THR A 37 -14.79 -5.93 -1.55
C THR A 37 -13.30 -5.86 -1.86
N ARG A 38 -12.76 -6.88 -2.55
CA ARG A 38 -11.40 -6.85 -3.10
C ARG A 38 -11.22 -5.66 -4.03
N ASP A 39 -12.10 -5.54 -5.01
CA ASP A 39 -12.02 -4.50 -6.02
C ASP A 39 -12.10 -3.12 -5.38
N LEU A 40 -12.95 -2.92 -4.37
CA LEU A 40 -13.08 -1.63 -3.71
C LEU A 40 -11.80 -1.26 -2.94
N ILE A 41 -11.17 -2.23 -2.26
CA ILE A 41 -9.87 -2.01 -1.60
C ILE A 41 -8.79 -1.63 -2.60
N ILE A 42 -8.72 -2.31 -3.75
CA ILE A 42 -7.68 -2.08 -4.77
C ILE A 42 -7.84 -0.71 -5.44
N HIS A 43 -9.05 -0.40 -5.90
CA HIS A 43 -9.31 0.84 -6.64
C HIS A 43 -9.48 2.05 -5.72
N GLY A 44 -9.88 1.83 -4.46
CA GLY A 44 -10.10 2.89 -3.50
C GLY A 44 -11.49 3.50 -3.59
N SER A 45 -11.71 4.55 -2.81
CA SER A 45 -12.99 5.23 -2.67
C SER A 45 -12.82 6.72 -2.54
N THR A 46 -13.74 7.46 -3.15
CA THR A 46 -13.90 8.91 -2.98
C THR A 46 -14.30 9.33 -1.56
N ARG A 47 -14.73 8.40 -0.70
CA ARG A 47 -15.04 8.66 0.72
C ARG A 47 -13.88 8.43 1.67
N TRP A 48 -12.83 7.74 1.22
CA TRP A 48 -11.70 7.38 2.07
C TRP A 48 -10.61 8.46 2.08
N THR A 49 -10.99 9.66 1.68
CA THR A 49 -10.11 10.79 1.46
C THR A 49 -10.27 11.82 2.56
N GLN A 50 -9.17 12.44 2.98
CA GLN A 50 -9.18 13.44 4.05
C GLN A 50 -10.03 14.68 3.71
N LEU A 51 -10.26 14.93 2.42
CA LEU A 51 -11.12 16.01 1.93
C LEU A 51 -12.61 15.65 1.91
N ALA A 52 -12.98 14.37 2.05
CA ALA A 52 -14.38 13.94 2.08
C ALA A 52 -15.14 14.53 3.27
N ASP A 53 -14.46 14.72 4.41
CA ASP A 53 -15.05 15.32 5.62
C ASP A 53 -15.37 16.81 5.44
N GLN A 54 -14.78 17.48 4.44
CA GLN A 54 -14.98 18.90 4.14
C GLN A 54 -15.96 19.16 2.99
N ASN A 55 -16.39 18.10 2.29
CA ASN A 55 -17.14 18.24 1.04
C ASN A 55 -18.66 18.12 1.32
N GLU A 56 -19.37 19.25 1.40
CA GLU A 56 -20.84 19.29 1.59
C GLU A 56 -21.60 18.43 0.56
N ALA A 57 -21.03 18.23 -0.64
CA ALA A 57 -21.57 17.35 -1.67
C ALA A 57 -21.72 15.88 -1.22
N MET A 58 -20.96 15.44 -0.21
CA MET A 58 -21.08 14.09 0.38
C MET A 58 -22.17 13.99 1.44
N SER A 59 -22.68 15.12 1.95
CA SER A 59 -23.78 15.17 2.94
C SER A 59 -25.15 14.82 2.35
N GLY A 60 -25.28 14.81 1.01
CA GLY A 60 -26.52 14.46 0.30
C GLY A 60 -26.54 13.03 -0.27
N LEU A 61 -25.51 12.22 -0.02
CA LEU A 61 -25.46 10.85 -0.52
C LEU A 61 -26.46 9.96 0.23
N ALA A 62 -27.02 9.00 -0.49
CA ALA A 62 -27.96 8.05 0.08
C ALA A 62 -27.28 7.17 1.15
N SER A 63 -28.02 6.81 2.20
CA SER A 63 -27.49 6.04 3.34
C SER A 63 -26.87 4.69 2.95
N TRP A 64 -27.31 4.09 1.84
CA TRP A 64 -26.79 2.83 1.33
C TRP A 64 -25.36 2.91 0.79
N TRP A 65 -24.86 4.13 0.58
CA TRP A 65 -23.49 4.40 0.17
C TRP A 65 -22.48 4.15 1.30
N ASP A 66 -22.96 4.08 2.54
CA ASP A 66 -22.19 3.60 3.69
C ASP A 66 -22.43 2.11 3.89
N LEU A 67 -21.38 1.30 3.77
CA LEU A 67 -21.50 -0.14 3.89
C LEU A 67 -21.74 -0.52 5.36
N GLN A 68 -22.80 -1.29 5.59
CA GLN A 68 -23.29 -1.68 6.91
C GLN A 68 -22.30 -2.60 7.66
N ASP A 69 -22.59 -2.86 8.94
CA ASP A 69 -21.91 -3.91 9.73
C ASP A 69 -20.39 -3.73 9.87
N ASP A 70 -19.96 -2.48 10.07
CA ASP A 70 -18.56 -2.03 10.16
C ASP A 70 -17.72 -2.33 8.89
N LEU A 71 -18.38 -2.76 7.81
CA LEU A 71 -17.71 -3.15 6.58
C LEU A 71 -16.98 -1.97 5.95
N GLU A 72 -17.59 -0.77 5.93
CA GLU A 72 -16.95 0.42 5.37
C GLU A 72 -15.63 0.75 6.09
N ALA A 73 -15.66 0.77 7.43
CA ALA A 73 -14.49 1.09 8.25
C ALA A 73 -13.39 0.03 8.07
N GLU A 74 -13.75 -1.25 8.02
CA GLU A 74 -12.79 -2.33 7.82
C GLU A 74 -12.12 -2.25 6.45
N LEU A 75 -12.88 -2.07 5.38
CA LEU A 75 -12.34 -1.99 4.01
C LEU A 75 -11.38 -0.81 3.87
N ARG A 76 -11.74 0.34 4.45
CA ARG A 76 -10.87 1.52 4.52
C ARG A 76 -9.58 1.21 5.26
N TYR A 77 -9.68 0.66 6.48
CA TYR A 77 -8.51 0.34 7.30
C TYR A 77 -7.57 -0.67 6.62
N ARG A 78 -8.11 -1.69 5.94
CA ARG A 78 -7.32 -2.64 5.16
C ARG A 78 -6.54 -1.96 4.04
N ARG A 79 -7.20 -1.05 3.31
CA ARG A 79 -6.53 -0.28 2.26
C ARG A 79 -5.42 0.60 2.83
N GLU A 80 -5.68 1.31 3.92
CA GLU A 80 -4.68 2.15 4.60
C GLU A 80 -3.45 1.32 4.99
N CYS A 81 -3.64 0.15 5.61
CA CYS A 81 -2.57 -0.78 5.94
C CYS A 81 -1.73 -1.20 4.71
N ILE A 82 -2.39 -1.48 3.57
CA ILE A 82 -1.70 -1.85 2.33
C ILE A 82 -0.90 -0.67 1.76
N LEU A 83 -1.51 0.52 1.72
CA LEU A 83 -0.85 1.74 1.24
C LEU A 83 0.32 2.12 2.14
N ASP A 84 0.18 1.99 3.46
CA ASP A 84 1.25 2.24 4.43
C ASP A 84 2.43 1.28 4.23
N ALA A 85 2.14 0.00 4.02
CA ALA A 85 3.16 -1.00 3.70
C ALA A 85 3.89 -0.64 2.40
N ILE A 86 3.18 -0.27 1.33
CA ILE A 86 3.81 0.17 0.06
C ILE A 86 4.64 1.44 0.26
N ALA A 87 4.10 2.45 0.94
CA ALA A 87 4.79 3.70 1.23
C ALA A 87 6.02 3.49 2.14
N SER A 88 6.00 2.46 2.99
CA SER A 88 7.15 2.09 3.83
C SER A 88 8.36 1.64 3.01
N VAL A 89 8.16 1.09 1.81
CA VAL A 89 9.24 0.72 0.89
C VAL A 89 10.00 1.96 0.43
N GLN A 90 9.27 3.00 -0.01
CA GLN A 90 9.88 4.28 -0.40
C GLN A 90 10.60 4.92 0.79
N ARG A 91 9.95 4.97 1.96
CA ARG A 91 10.53 5.51 3.20
C ARG A 91 11.82 4.79 3.59
N HIS A 92 11.86 3.47 3.46
CA HIS A 92 13.06 2.67 3.74
C HIS A 92 14.23 3.10 2.86
N PHE A 93 14.05 3.17 1.54
CA PHE A 93 15.15 3.57 0.67
C PHE A 93 15.56 5.02 0.91
N ILE A 94 14.61 5.95 1.03
CA ILE A 94 14.94 7.36 1.30
C ILE A 94 15.73 7.46 2.62
N SER A 95 15.25 6.82 3.68
CA SER A 95 15.94 6.80 4.98
C SER A 95 17.33 6.15 4.88
N LEU A 96 17.48 5.08 4.11
CA LEU A 96 18.74 4.37 3.93
C LEU A 96 19.80 5.28 3.29
N TYR A 97 19.47 5.92 2.16
CA TYR A 97 20.40 6.78 1.42
C TYR A 97 20.53 8.21 1.99
N SER A 98 19.60 8.63 2.86
CA SER A 98 19.71 9.89 3.62
C SER A 98 20.44 9.71 4.96
N SER A 99 20.70 8.46 5.36
CA SER A 99 21.45 8.17 6.57
C SER A 99 22.92 8.56 6.39
N ARG A 100 23.63 8.74 7.51
CA ARG A 100 25.09 8.93 7.49
C ARG A 100 25.85 7.62 7.27
N ALA A 101 25.15 6.49 7.19
CA ALA A 101 25.77 5.19 6.97
C ALA A 101 26.03 5.00 5.48
N GLN A 102 27.23 4.56 5.15
CA GLN A 102 27.62 4.31 3.77
C GLN A 102 26.96 3.04 3.24
N VAL A 103 26.13 3.19 2.21
CA VAL A 103 25.34 2.11 1.60
C VAL A 103 26.10 1.52 0.41
N CYS A 104 26.80 2.37 -0.33
CA CYS A 104 27.69 1.97 -1.41
C CYS A 104 28.92 1.27 -0.84
N GLN A 105 28.84 -0.05 -0.73
CA GLN A 105 29.95 -0.92 -0.35
C GLN A 105 30.23 -1.88 -1.51
N LEU A 106 31.12 -1.47 -2.41
CA LEU A 106 31.74 -2.37 -3.38
C LEU A 106 33.20 -2.56 -2.95
N GLY A 107 33.71 -3.79 -3.09
CA GLY A 107 34.98 -4.22 -2.49
C GLY A 107 36.24 -3.49 -2.95
N TYR A 108 36.14 -2.56 -3.91
CA TYR A 108 37.29 -1.80 -4.43
C TYR A 108 37.12 -0.28 -4.34
N ASP A 109 35.89 0.25 -4.42
CA ASP A 109 35.61 1.69 -4.33
C ASP A 109 34.26 1.90 -3.64
N SER A 110 34.30 2.43 -2.42
CA SER A 110 33.13 2.89 -1.70
C SER A 110 33.06 4.42 -1.81
N SER A 111 31.94 4.97 -2.29
CA SER A 111 31.84 6.40 -2.57
C SER A 111 30.61 7.06 -1.93
N PRO A 112 30.79 8.05 -1.04
CA PRO A 112 29.66 8.83 -0.50
C PRO A 112 28.98 9.70 -1.58
N ALA A 113 29.72 10.03 -2.66
CA ALA A 113 29.15 10.69 -3.82
C ALA A 113 28.18 9.77 -4.59
N CYS A 114 28.42 8.45 -4.59
CA CYS A 114 27.47 7.48 -5.15
C CYS A 114 26.15 7.49 -4.35
N ASP A 115 26.22 7.43 -3.02
CA ASP A 115 25.02 7.44 -2.17
C ASP A 115 24.19 8.72 -2.36
N SER A 116 24.86 9.88 -2.43
CA SER A 116 24.21 11.17 -2.71
C SER A 116 23.59 11.23 -4.11
N TYR A 117 24.28 10.68 -5.12
CA TYR A 117 23.77 10.58 -6.48
C TYR A 117 22.51 9.69 -6.52
N GLN A 118 22.55 8.52 -5.87
CA GLN A 118 21.39 7.62 -5.81
C GLN A 118 20.20 8.27 -5.12
N LEU A 119 20.41 8.97 -4.00
CA LEU A 119 19.34 9.72 -3.33
C LEU A 119 18.70 10.76 -4.26
N GLY A 120 19.53 11.55 -4.95
CA GLY A 120 19.04 12.55 -5.91
C GLY A 120 18.21 11.93 -7.05
N GLN A 121 18.69 10.81 -7.61
CA GLN A 121 17.96 10.08 -8.65
C GLN A 121 16.64 9.49 -8.14
N MET A 122 16.61 9.00 -6.91
CA MET A 122 15.40 8.48 -6.28
C MET A 122 14.35 9.56 -6.09
N LEU A 123 14.74 10.71 -5.53
CA LEU A 123 13.83 11.85 -5.35
C LEU A 123 13.30 12.33 -6.70
N LYS A 124 14.17 12.48 -7.70
CA LYS A 124 13.76 12.84 -9.07
C LYS A 124 12.75 11.85 -9.63
N PHE A 125 13.01 10.54 -9.49
CA PHE A 125 12.11 9.49 -9.96
C PHE A 125 10.75 9.56 -9.25
N PHE A 126 10.71 9.52 -7.92
CA PHE A 126 9.45 9.52 -7.17
C PHE A 126 8.62 10.77 -7.43
N SER A 127 9.25 11.95 -7.45
CA SER A 127 8.56 13.20 -7.77
C SER A 127 8.03 13.22 -9.21
N SER A 128 8.81 12.74 -10.19
CA SER A 128 8.34 12.67 -11.59
C SER A 128 7.14 11.74 -11.79
N LYS A 129 7.05 10.68 -10.96
CA LYS A 129 5.94 9.72 -10.97
C LYS A 129 4.79 10.11 -10.05
N LYS A 130 4.87 11.26 -9.36
CA LYS A 130 3.88 11.73 -8.37
C LYS A 130 3.67 10.72 -7.23
N LEU A 131 4.73 10.01 -6.85
CA LEU A 131 4.75 9.05 -5.74
C LEU A 131 5.33 9.65 -4.44
N LEU A 132 5.92 10.85 -4.54
CA LEU A 132 6.46 11.62 -3.43
C LEU A 132 6.29 13.11 -3.76
N PHE A 133 5.93 13.89 -2.75
CA PHE A 133 5.79 15.34 -2.85
C PHE A 133 6.74 15.99 -1.87
N LEU A 134 7.51 16.97 -2.34
CA LEU A 134 8.34 17.80 -1.49
C LEU A 134 7.51 19.04 -1.14
N VAL A 135 7.18 19.17 0.13
CA VAL A 135 6.47 20.32 0.69
C VAL A 135 7.41 21.10 1.59
N ASP A 136 7.27 22.42 1.61
CA ASP A 136 7.98 23.29 2.55
C ASP A 136 7.16 23.53 3.83
N PHE A 137 7.63 24.43 4.70
CA PHE A 137 6.99 24.77 5.97
C PHE A 137 5.85 25.79 5.82
N SER A 138 5.50 26.22 4.61
CA SER A 138 4.38 27.13 4.37
C SER A 138 3.06 26.45 4.70
N SER A 139 2.13 27.21 5.27
CA SER A 139 0.77 26.74 5.56
C SER A 139 0.01 26.26 4.32
N THR A 140 0.35 26.81 3.14
CA THR A 140 -0.31 26.47 1.87
C THR A 140 0.25 25.21 1.20
N SER A 141 1.40 24.71 1.65
CA SER A 141 2.09 23.61 0.97
C SER A 141 1.35 22.27 1.08
N PHE A 142 0.55 22.09 2.14
CA PHE A 142 -0.31 20.91 2.29
C PHE A 142 -1.41 20.83 1.22
N GLU A 143 -1.91 21.97 0.73
CA GLU A 143 -2.95 22.02 -0.32
C GLU A 143 -2.43 21.53 -1.68
N THR A 144 -1.10 21.47 -1.85
CA THR A 144 -0.47 21.03 -3.10
C THR A 144 -0.37 19.51 -3.22
N VAL A 145 -0.55 18.78 -2.12
CA VAL A 145 -0.48 17.32 -2.11
C VAL A 145 -1.81 16.77 -2.64
N PRO A 146 -1.81 16.09 -3.81
CA PRO A 146 -3.03 15.53 -4.34
C PRO A 146 -3.51 14.38 -3.48
N ASP A 147 -4.79 14.09 -3.62
CA ASP A 147 -5.45 13.03 -2.88
C ASP A 147 -5.30 11.68 -3.57
N PHE A 148 -5.05 10.63 -2.78
CA PHE A 148 -4.76 9.26 -3.23
C PHE A 148 -5.81 8.24 -2.81
N GLY A 149 -6.91 8.66 -2.16
CA GLY A 149 -7.94 7.72 -1.71
C GLY A 149 -8.58 6.91 -2.83
N THR A 150 -8.54 7.41 -4.07
CA THR A 150 -9.03 6.71 -5.28
C THR A 150 -7.93 6.17 -6.19
N THR A 151 -6.65 6.27 -5.83
CA THR A 151 -5.57 5.78 -6.69
C THR A 151 -5.48 4.26 -6.65
N ASP A 152 -5.50 3.61 -7.81
CA ASP A 152 -5.37 2.16 -7.89
C ASP A 152 -4.04 1.65 -7.30
N ILE A 153 -4.10 0.67 -6.40
CA ILE A 153 -2.92 0.09 -5.75
C ILE A 153 -1.96 -0.57 -6.76
N ASN A 154 -2.48 -1.28 -7.75
CA ASN A 154 -1.67 -1.90 -8.79
C ASN A 154 -1.00 -0.84 -9.67
N HIS A 155 -1.66 0.31 -9.89
CA HIS A 155 -1.05 1.44 -10.57
C HIS A 155 0.17 1.97 -9.79
N ILE A 156 0.06 2.16 -8.48
CA ILE A 156 1.19 2.60 -7.63
C ILE A 156 2.36 1.60 -7.73
N ILE A 157 2.07 0.31 -7.59
CA ILE A 157 3.07 -0.75 -7.67
C ILE A 157 3.72 -0.80 -9.06
N SER A 158 2.94 -0.61 -10.12
CA SER A 158 3.42 -0.53 -11.50
C SER A 158 4.38 0.65 -11.69
N LEU A 159 4.04 1.84 -11.16
CA LEU A 159 4.93 2.99 -11.18
C LEU A 159 6.23 2.73 -10.41
N LEU A 160 6.17 2.16 -9.21
CA LEU A 160 7.36 1.80 -8.42
C LEU A 160 8.26 0.77 -9.13
N SER A 161 7.67 -0.17 -9.88
CA SER A 161 8.41 -1.18 -10.65
C SER A 161 9.24 -0.58 -11.80
N GLN A 162 8.96 0.67 -12.20
CA GLN A 162 9.72 1.42 -13.21
C GLN A 162 10.99 2.08 -12.63
N ALA A 163 11.37 1.77 -11.38
CA ALA A 163 12.56 2.34 -10.73
C ALA A 163 13.81 2.18 -11.62
N PRO A 164 14.55 3.27 -11.91
CA PRO A 164 15.66 3.24 -12.84
C PRO A 164 16.91 2.58 -12.24
N SER A 165 17.78 2.04 -13.09
CA SER A 165 19.09 1.48 -12.71
C SER A 165 20.23 2.46 -12.98
N TYR A 166 20.07 3.72 -12.59
CA TYR A 166 21.10 4.75 -12.82
C TYR A 166 22.39 4.45 -12.04
N GLN A 167 23.52 4.69 -12.68
CA GLN A 167 24.86 4.47 -12.14
C GLN A 167 25.66 5.76 -12.32
N ILE A 168 26.49 6.11 -11.33
CA ILE A 168 27.34 7.30 -11.41
C ILE A 168 28.51 7.07 -12.38
N ASP A 169 29.07 5.86 -12.39
CA ASP A 169 30.12 5.41 -13.29
C ASP A 169 30.13 3.86 -13.39
N ARG A 170 31.08 3.31 -14.14
CA ARG A 170 31.27 1.87 -14.37
C ARG A 170 31.59 1.05 -13.10
N HIS A 171 32.17 1.67 -12.08
CA HIS A 171 32.59 0.99 -10.85
C HIS A 171 31.43 0.82 -9.87
N HIS A 172 30.31 1.54 -10.08
CA HIS A 172 29.15 1.54 -9.18
C HIS A 172 27.96 0.74 -9.74
N THR A 173 28.27 -0.41 -10.32
CA THR A 173 27.26 -1.34 -10.84
C THR A 173 26.46 -1.92 -9.66
N ASN A 174 25.13 -1.87 -9.70
CA ASN A 174 24.20 -2.35 -8.67
C ASN A 174 24.08 -1.50 -7.38
N CYS A 175 24.67 -0.31 -7.31
CA CYS A 175 24.47 0.60 -6.17
C CYS A 175 23.07 1.22 -6.09
N GLY A 176 22.29 1.17 -7.17
CA GLY A 176 20.97 1.78 -7.26
C GLY A 176 19.83 0.96 -6.64
N MET A 177 18.70 1.63 -6.36
CA MET A 177 17.56 1.03 -5.67
C MET A 177 16.87 -0.09 -6.45
N ARG A 178 16.97 -0.12 -7.80
CA ARG A 178 16.17 -1.02 -8.67
C ARG A 178 16.31 -2.49 -8.28
N THR A 179 17.53 -2.97 -8.10
CA THR A 179 17.79 -4.39 -7.78
C THR A 179 17.23 -4.79 -6.43
N LYS A 180 17.13 -3.84 -5.49
CA LYS A 180 16.63 -4.06 -4.13
C LYS A 180 15.11 -3.91 -4.04
N ILE A 181 14.51 -2.96 -4.77
CA ILE A 181 13.07 -2.69 -4.68
C ILE A 181 12.23 -3.75 -5.40
N LEU A 182 12.69 -4.30 -6.53
CA LEU A 182 11.88 -5.22 -7.33
C LEU A 182 11.46 -6.48 -6.56
N PRO A 183 12.34 -7.21 -5.84
CA PRO A 183 11.92 -8.36 -5.04
C PRO A 183 10.88 -8.02 -3.97
N ILE A 184 10.97 -6.83 -3.36
CA ILE A 184 10.01 -6.35 -2.37
C ILE A 184 8.64 -6.13 -3.02
N LEU A 185 8.61 -5.51 -4.20
CA LEU A 185 7.35 -5.26 -4.92
C LEU A 185 6.72 -6.56 -5.42
N GLU A 186 7.52 -7.54 -5.86
CA GLU A 186 7.04 -8.86 -6.24
C GLU A 186 6.41 -9.60 -5.06
N TYR A 187 7.06 -9.51 -3.89
CA TYR A 187 6.52 -10.04 -2.64
C TYR A 187 5.20 -9.34 -2.24
N ILE A 188 5.14 -8.01 -2.28
CA ILE A 188 3.88 -7.30 -1.98
C ILE A 188 2.77 -7.67 -2.97
N LYS A 189 3.09 -7.82 -4.27
CA LYS A 189 2.12 -8.28 -5.28
C LYS A 189 1.56 -9.66 -4.95
N SER A 190 2.39 -10.61 -4.55
CA SER A 190 1.91 -11.96 -4.19
C SER A 190 1.02 -11.93 -2.95
N LEU A 191 1.35 -11.10 -1.95
CA LEU A 191 0.50 -10.90 -0.78
C LEU A 191 -0.84 -10.24 -1.15
N ILE A 192 -0.85 -9.25 -2.05
CA ILE A 192 -2.08 -8.63 -2.52
C ILE A 192 -2.93 -9.63 -3.29
N SER A 193 -2.35 -10.54 -4.08
CA SER A 193 -3.07 -11.60 -4.79
C SER A 193 -3.74 -12.62 -3.86
N SER A 194 -3.36 -12.69 -2.58
CA SER A 194 -4.01 -13.56 -1.60
C SER A 194 -5.45 -13.12 -1.28
N ASN A 195 -6.23 -14.01 -0.68
CA ASN A 195 -7.64 -13.77 -0.34
C ASN A 195 -7.81 -12.93 0.93
N VAL A 196 -6.75 -12.76 1.73
CA VAL A 196 -6.86 -12.11 3.05
C VAL A 196 -7.32 -10.65 3.01
N ILE A 197 -7.08 -9.94 1.90
CA ILE A 197 -7.49 -8.54 1.79
C ILE A 197 -9.01 -8.41 1.66
N SER A 198 -9.67 -9.42 1.10
CA SER A 198 -11.11 -9.46 0.85
C SER A 198 -11.91 -9.88 2.08
N ILE A 199 -13.21 -9.60 2.06
CA ILE A 199 -14.12 -9.98 3.14
C ILE A 199 -14.83 -11.28 2.79
N SER A 200 -14.56 -12.33 3.58
CA SER A 200 -15.32 -13.57 3.56
C SER A 200 -16.65 -13.40 4.32
N ARG A 201 -17.78 -13.55 3.62
CA ARG A 201 -19.12 -13.42 4.21
C ARG A 201 -19.30 -14.31 5.45
N ARG A 202 -18.90 -15.58 5.34
CA ARG A 202 -19.06 -16.58 6.40
C ARG A 202 -18.24 -16.22 7.62
N GLU A 203 -16.98 -15.86 7.42
CA GLU A 203 -16.08 -15.56 8.54
C GLU A 203 -16.44 -14.23 9.20
N TRP A 204 -16.80 -13.22 8.41
CA TRP A 204 -17.22 -11.92 8.93
C TRP A 204 -18.49 -12.00 9.78
N LYS A 205 -19.43 -12.88 9.42
CA LYS A 205 -20.65 -13.11 10.19
C LYS A 205 -20.41 -13.94 11.45
N ASN A 206 -19.57 -14.96 11.37
CA ASN A 206 -19.40 -15.94 12.45
C ASN A 206 -18.33 -15.54 13.47
N ASP A 207 -17.28 -14.83 13.05
CA ASP A 207 -16.10 -14.54 13.86
C ASP A 207 -15.41 -13.25 13.42
N ARG A 208 -16.16 -12.14 13.48
CA ARG A 208 -15.70 -10.79 13.08
C ARG A 208 -14.42 -10.40 13.82
N ALA A 209 -14.35 -10.64 15.12
CA ALA A 209 -13.22 -10.27 15.96
C ALA A 209 -11.90 -10.91 15.48
N ARG A 210 -11.94 -12.17 15.01
CA ARG A 210 -10.76 -12.84 14.46
C ARG A 210 -10.36 -12.27 13.11
N VAL A 211 -11.30 -12.04 12.20
CA VAL A 211 -10.98 -11.65 10.81
C VAL A 211 -10.77 -10.16 10.60
N SER A 212 -11.29 -9.33 11.50
CA SER A 212 -11.12 -7.87 11.49
C SER A 212 -9.66 -7.48 11.63
N TRP A 213 -9.17 -6.63 10.75
CA TRP A 213 -7.85 -6.01 10.87
C TRP A 213 -7.89 -4.88 11.90
N MET A 214 -9.02 -4.20 12.01
CA MET A 214 -9.28 -3.26 13.09
C MET A 214 -9.33 -4.04 14.41
N ARG A 215 -8.43 -3.72 15.34
CA ARG A 215 -8.41 -4.35 16.66
C ARG A 215 -9.48 -3.72 17.54
N SER A 216 -10.41 -4.54 18.04
CA SER A 216 -11.34 -4.12 19.10
C SER A 216 -10.56 -3.88 20.39
N GLY A 217 -10.48 -2.62 20.84
CA GLY A 217 -10.02 -2.25 22.18
C GLY A 217 -8.52 -1.97 22.31
N ASP A 218 -8.02 -0.93 21.63
CA ASP A 218 -6.66 -0.43 21.83
C ASP A 218 -6.49 0.19 23.23
N ASN A 219 -6.16 -0.65 24.21
CA ASN A 219 -5.70 -0.23 25.53
C ASN A 219 -4.23 0.25 25.46
N GLY A 220 -3.95 1.26 24.63
CA GLY A 220 -2.75 2.11 24.63
C GLY A 220 -1.37 1.44 24.53
N LYS A 221 -1.30 0.12 24.36
CA LYS A 221 -0.07 -0.67 24.25
C LYS A 221 -0.14 -1.50 22.98
N GLN A 222 -0.11 -0.83 21.83
CA GLN A 222 0.22 -1.50 20.58
C GLN A 222 1.64 -2.08 20.71
N GLU A 223 1.74 -3.39 20.91
CA GLU A 223 3.01 -4.08 20.75
C GLU A 223 3.56 -3.76 19.36
N LYS A 224 4.76 -3.17 19.32
CA LYS A 224 5.46 -2.83 18.09
C LYS A 224 5.72 -4.10 17.30
N ARG A 225 4.86 -4.39 16.33
CA ARG A 225 5.03 -5.51 15.39
C ARG A 225 5.88 -5.02 14.24
N GLN A 226 7.15 -5.41 14.23
CA GLN A 226 8.06 -5.15 13.14
C GLN A 226 8.00 -6.31 12.14
N PHE A 227 7.57 -6.04 10.92
CA PHE A 227 7.72 -6.97 9.81
C PHE A 227 9.17 -6.94 9.32
N ARG A 228 9.73 -8.11 8.99
CA ARG A 228 11.09 -8.23 8.45
C ARG A 228 11.07 -8.99 7.14
N PHE A 229 11.60 -8.35 6.12
CA PHE A 229 11.80 -8.96 4.81
C PHE A 229 13.13 -9.70 4.77
N SER A 230 13.11 -10.93 4.27
CA SER A 230 14.30 -11.74 4.02
C SER A 230 14.23 -12.41 2.65
N ARG A 231 15.37 -12.87 2.13
CA ARG A 231 15.39 -13.67 0.90
C ARG A 231 14.58 -14.96 1.01
N SER A 232 14.53 -15.56 2.20
CA SER A 232 13.69 -16.73 2.46
C SER A 232 12.20 -16.41 2.37
N THR A 233 11.75 -15.25 2.88
CA THR A 233 10.36 -14.83 2.72
C THR A 233 10.00 -14.51 1.27
N ALA A 234 10.93 -13.94 0.49
CA ALA A 234 10.69 -13.61 -0.92
C ALA A 234 10.56 -14.86 -1.81
N ASN A 235 11.32 -15.91 -1.49
CA ASN A 235 11.36 -17.17 -2.25
C ASN A 235 10.49 -18.27 -1.63
N ASP A 236 9.60 -17.95 -0.69
CA ASP A 236 8.73 -18.96 -0.08
C ASP A 236 7.81 -19.57 -1.15
N ASP A 237 7.95 -20.87 -1.40
CA ASP A 237 7.15 -21.61 -2.39
C ASP A 237 5.65 -21.49 -2.13
N ARG A 238 5.24 -21.20 -0.90
CA ARG A 238 3.84 -20.95 -0.56
C ARG A 238 3.29 -19.77 -1.34
N LEU A 239 4.07 -18.72 -1.58
CA LEU A 239 3.63 -17.53 -2.34
C LEU A 239 3.25 -17.82 -3.79
N ARG A 240 3.60 -19.01 -4.31
CA ARG A 240 3.28 -19.43 -5.68
C ARG A 240 1.88 -20.02 -5.83
N TYR A 241 1.21 -20.39 -4.73
CA TYR A 241 -0.10 -21.05 -4.76
C TYR A 241 -1.18 -20.17 -4.12
N GLU A 242 -2.11 -19.65 -4.92
CA GLU A 242 -3.25 -18.89 -4.42
C GLU A 242 -4.10 -19.74 -3.44
N GLY A 243 -4.41 -19.18 -2.26
CA GLY A 243 -5.29 -19.81 -1.28
C GLY A 243 -4.61 -20.71 -0.24
N ALA A 244 -3.28 -20.78 -0.18
CA ALA A 244 -2.62 -21.45 0.94
C ALA A 244 -2.82 -20.63 2.23
N MET A 245 -3.46 -21.22 3.25
CA MET A 245 -3.78 -20.56 4.54
C MET A 245 -2.59 -19.86 5.22
N ALA A 246 -1.37 -20.35 4.95
CA ALA A 246 -0.15 -19.73 5.45
C ALA A 246 0.10 -18.33 4.87
N ILE A 247 -0.25 -18.09 3.59
CA ILE A 247 -0.07 -16.79 2.92
C ILE A 247 -0.98 -15.74 3.54
N ASP A 248 -2.23 -16.08 3.85
CA ASP A 248 -3.18 -15.13 4.42
C ASP A 248 -2.67 -14.57 5.75
N ARG A 249 -2.10 -15.43 6.60
CA ARG A 249 -1.45 -15.01 7.84
C ARG A 249 -0.25 -14.11 7.58
N ILE A 250 0.63 -14.51 6.66
CA ILE A 250 1.83 -13.72 6.29
C ILE A 250 1.44 -12.34 5.75
N ALA A 251 0.44 -12.29 4.87
CA ALA A 251 -0.08 -11.05 4.29
C ALA A 251 -0.66 -10.14 5.37
N ARG A 252 -1.47 -10.68 6.29
CA ARG A 252 -1.99 -9.89 7.42
C ARG A 252 -0.88 -9.40 8.35
N ASP A 253 0.09 -10.25 8.68
CA ASP A 253 1.23 -9.87 9.53
C ASP A 253 2.08 -8.77 8.87
N CYS A 254 2.24 -8.82 7.55
CA CYS A 254 2.93 -7.79 6.77
C CYS A 254 2.15 -6.47 6.71
N PHE A 255 0.87 -6.48 6.34
CA PHE A 255 0.09 -5.25 6.15
C PHE A 255 -0.29 -4.58 7.46
N THR A 256 -0.53 -5.34 8.54
CA THR A 256 -0.91 -4.79 9.85
C THR A 256 0.29 -4.52 10.78
N ALA A 257 1.51 -4.53 10.24
CA ALA A 257 2.73 -4.21 10.98
C ALA A 257 2.80 -2.72 11.34
N THR A 258 3.47 -2.41 12.44
CA THR A 258 3.74 -1.01 12.87
C THR A 258 5.02 -0.45 12.24
N SER A 259 5.91 -1.33 11.79
CA SER A 259 7.16 -0.96 11.11
C SER A 259 7.63 -2.08 10.20
N TRP A 260 8.39 -1.73 9.16
CA TRP A 260 8.91 -2.66 8.16
C TRP A 260 10.42 -2.51 8.06
N ASP A 261 11.14 -3.63 8.17
CA ASP A 261 12.54 -3.73 7.81
C ASP A 261 12.64 -4.44 6.45
N TRP A 262 12.89 -3.66 5.40
CA TRP A 262 13.01 -4.16 4.03
C TRP A 262 14.45 -4.56 3.66
N ALA A 263 15.41 -4.45 4.59
CA ALA A 263 16.76 -4.88 4.33
C ALA A 263 16.81 -6.41 4.25
N PRO A 264 17.19 -7.02 3.10
CA PRO A 264 17.32 -8.45 3.01
C PRO A 264 18.51 -8.87 3.87
N LYS A 265 18.23 -9.39 5.07
CA LYS A 265 19.23 -10.10 5.87
C LYS A 265 19.41 -11.49 5.26
N ASP A 266 20.66 -11.93 5.21
CA ASP A 266 21.02 -13.30 4.84
C ASP A 266 20.45 -14.32 5.84
#